data_AF-A0A1Q4ZN31-F1
#
_entry.id   AF-A0A1Q4ZN31-F1
#
_cell.length_a   1.000
_cell.length_b   1.000
_cell.length_c   1.000
_cell.angle_alpha   90.00
_cell.angle_beta   90.00
_cell.angle_gamma   90.00
#
_symmetry.space_group_name_H-M   'P 1'
#
loop_
_entity.id
_entity.type
_entity.pdbx_description
1 polymer ?
#
loop_
_entity_poly.entity_id
_entity_poly.type
_entity_poly.pdbx_seq_one_letter_code
_entity_poly.pdbx_strand_id
1 'polypeptide(L)'
;MATGSLTGCQTVADAATAKGCEGTESRVEELKSYGVLGSRPQGTVVPKGFEELDAGCWEDSGEAWVYAERTYVFPGDRTEVTRHYRVAAQRDGWKLSPDSRQSPKEEQTASLCFTLGKGDDATVLDVYFLTEEILDAEERKTGPEFSSGAGYRVAVTSTADGSANSCSD
;
A
#
# COMPACT_ATOMS: atom_id res chain seq x y z
N MET A 1 52.26 32.08 10.52
CA MET A 1 51.69 31.88 9.17
C MET A 1 50.83 30.63 9.21
N ALA A 2 49.63 30.74 8.63
CA ALA A 2 48.66 29.71 8.25
C ALA A 2 48.06 28.78 9.33
N THR A 3 46.86 29.18 9.77
CA THR A 3 45.74 28.32 10.19
C THR A 3 45.33 27.34 9.11
N GLY A 4 44.88 26.15 9.49
CA GLY A 4 44.24 25.18 8.59
C GLY A 4 43.39 24.19 9.37
N SER A 5 42.27 24.66 9.93
CA SER A 5 41.21 23.79 10.45
C SER A 5 40.54 23.10 9.27
N LEU A 6 40.73 21.79 9.13
CA LEU A 6 40.00 20.95 8.19
C LEU A 6 38.58 20.73 8.73
N THR A 7 37.70 21.68 8.46
CA THR A 7 36.26 21.48 8.54
C THR A 7 35.82 20.81 7.24
N GLY A 8 35.17 19.65 7.33
CA GLY A 8 34.36 19.12 6.24
C GLY A 8 34.88 17.84 5.60
N CYS A 9 34.49 16.71 6.18
CA CYS A 9 33.89 15.61 5.42
C CYS A 9 32.72 15.12 6.27
N GLN A 10 31.59 15.82 6.21
CA GLN A 10 30.32 15.21 6.59
C GLN A 10 30.05 14.17 5.51
N THR A 11 30.29 12.92 5.88
CA THR A 11 29.99 11.76 5.07
C THR A 11 28.51 11.78 4.75
N VAL A 12 28.19 12.02 3.49
CA VAL A 12 26.89 11.71 2.86
C VAL A 12 26.48 10.23 3.00
N ALA A 13 27.31 9.42 3.66
CA ALA A 13 27.01 8.07 4.10
C ALA A 13 26.27 7.99 5.45
N ASP A 14 26.26 9.04 6.29
CA ASP A 14 25.48 9.03 7.54
C ASP A 14 23.98 9.32 7.30
N ALA A 15 23.62 9.89 6.14
CA ALA A 15 22.23 10.05 5.72
C ALA A 15 21.61 8.75 5.17
N ALA A 16 22.43 7.72 4.90
CA ALA A 16 21.98 6.40 4.43
C ALA A 16 21.63 5.43 5.57
N THR A 17 21.61 5.93 6.83
CA THR A 17 21.17 5.19 8.01
C THR A 17 20.01 5.93 8.69
N ALA A 18 19.00 6.33 7.91
CA ALA A 18 17.70 6.64 8.46
C ALA A 18 17.04 5.30 8.85
N LYS A 19 17.30 4.87 10.08
CA LYS A 19 16.76 3.67 10.72
C LYS A 19 15.32 3.96 11.15
N GLY A 20 14.35 3.26 10.59
CA GLY A 20 12.96 3.34 11.06
C GLY A 20 12.11 4.37 10.33
N CYS A 21 11.03 4.82 10.97
CA CYS A 21 10.02 5.70 10.37
C CYS A 21 10.36 7.20 10.33
N GLU A 22 11.48 7.62 10.91
CA GLU A 22 11.88 9.02 10.96
C GLU A 22 12.15 9.59 9.56
N GLY A 23 11.51 10.71 9.20
CA GLY A 23 11.71 11.38 7.91
C GLY A 23 10.89 10.82 6.75
N THR A 24 9.98 9.89 7.02
CA THR A 24 9.15 9.23 5.99
C THR A 24 7.92 10.04 5.55
N GLU A 25 7.66 11.20 6.15
CA GLU A 25 6.42 11.96 5.94
C GLU A 25 6.21 12.34 4.47
N SER A 26 7.27 12.75 3.78
CA SER A 26 7.17 13.09 2.34
C SER A 26 6.81 11.88 1.49
N ARG A 27 7.32 10.70 1.86
CA ARG A 27 7.01 9.44 1.16
C ARG A 27 5.58 8.99 1.47
N VAL A 28 5.11 9.14 2.70
CA VAL A 28 3.71 8.87 3.06
C VAL A 28 2.76 9.78 2.27
N GLU A 29 3.06 11.08 2.15
CA GLU A 29 2.27 12.00 1.32
C GLU A 29 2.29 11.65 -0.17
N GLU A 30 3.42 11.14 -0.68
CA GLU A 30 3.49 10.59 -2.03
C GLU A 30 2.55 9.39 -2.19
N LEU A 31 2.57 8.42 -1.26
CA LEU A 31 1.71 7.25 -1.34
C LEU A 31 0.23 7.62 -1.31
N LYS A 32 -0.15 8.61 -0.49
CA LYS A 32 -1.52 9.14 -0.43
C LYS A 32 -2.00 9.77 -1.74
N SER A 33 -1.08 10.22 -2.58
CA SER A 33 -1.39 10.91 -3.84
C SER A 33 -1.79 9.96 -4.98
N TYR A 34 -1.54 8.65 -4.84
CA TYR A 34 -1.88 7.68 -5.88
C TYR A 34 -3.40 7.58 -6.08
N GLY A 35 -3.87 8.03 -7.25
CA GLY A 35 -5.29 8.06 -7.61
C GLY A 35 -5.98 6.69 -7.58
N VAL A 36 -5.22 5.60 -7.67
CA VAL A 36 -5.73 4.23 -7.59
C VAL A 36 -6.40 3.95 -6.24
N LEU A 37 -5.97 4.60 -5.15
CA LEU A 37 -6.60 4.50 -3.81
C LEU A 37 -8.06 4.96 -3.83
N GLY A 38 -8.40 5.94 -4.68
CA GLY A 38 -9.75 6.45 -4.88
C GLY A 38 -10.55 5.76 -6.00
N SER A 39 -9.89 4.92 -6.81
CA SER A 39 -10.51 4.28 -7.96
C SER A 39 -11.40 3.13 -7.50
N ARG A 40 -12.72 3.33 -7.40
CA ARG A 40 -13.67 2.29 -6.92
C ARG A 40 -14.74 1.94 -7.95
N PRO A 41 -15.24 0.69 -7.96
CA PRO A 41 -16.45 0.33 -8.70
C PRO A 41 -17.64 1.24 -8.34
N GLN A 42 -18.57 1.40 -9.28
CA GLN A 42 -19.77 2.20 -9.04
C GLN A 42 -20.67 1.55 -8.00
N GLY A 43 -21.11 2.31 -7.00
CA GLY A 43 -21.94 1.79 -5.90
C GLY A 43 -21.14 1.35 -4.69
N THR A 44 -19.81 1.36 -4.76
CA THR A 44 -18.94 1.19 -3.58
C THR A 44 -19.15 2.31 -2.57
N VAL A 45 -19.24 1.94 -1.30
CA VAL A 45 -19.30 2.86 -0.15
C VAL A 45 -18.02 2.77 0.68
N VAL A 46 -17.76 3.82 1.46
CA VAL A 46 -16.77 3.78 2.53
C VAL A 46 -17.52 3.37 3.80
N PRO A 47 -17.20 2.23 4.43
CA PRO A 47 -17.91 1.78 5.62
C PRO A 47 -17.61 2.69 6.81
N LYS A 48 -18.55 2.76 7.74
CA LYS A 48 -18.38 3.52 8.98
C LYS A 48 -17.14 3.06 9.75
N GLY A 49 -16.32 4.02 10.22
CA GLY A 49 -15.06 3.76 10.92
C GLY A 49 -13.82 3.68 10.01
N PHE A 50 -14.00 3.86 8.70
CA PHE A 50 -12.95 3.84 7.68
C PHE A 50 -13.00 5.06 6.75
N GLU A 51 -13.62 6.15 7.19
CA GLU A 51 -13.86 7.37 6.40
C GLU A 51 -12.55 8.03 5.95
N GLU A 52 -11.54 7.98 6.80
CA GLU A 52 -10.23 8.58 6.56
C GLU A 52 -9.34 7.69 5.70
N LEU A 53 -8.37 8.32 5.03
CA LEU A 53 -7.29 7.60 4.37
C LEU A 53 -6.31 7.21 5.48
N ASP A 54 -6.15 5.91 5.74
CA ASP A 54 -5.20 5.45 6.73
C ASP A 54 -3.82 5.40 6.08
N ALA A 55 -2.86 6.11 6.64
CA ALA A 55 -1.52 6.21 6.09
C ALA A 55 -0.53 6.49 7.22
N GLY A 56 0.67 5.93 7.07
CA GLY A 56 1.69 6.08 8.08
C GLY A 56 2.92 5.25 7.76
N CYS A 57 3.68 5.01 8.81
CA CYS A 57 4.82 4.13 8.78
C CYS A 57 4.74 3.16 9.96
N TRP A 58 5.11 1.91 9.70
CA TRP A 58 5.29 0.89 10.74
C TRP A 58 6.69 0.29 10.60
N GLU A 59 7.23 -0.16 11.72
CA GLU A 59 8.51 -0.85 11.78
C GLU A 59 8.27 -2.23 12.37
N ASP A 60 8.67 -3.28 11.66
CA ASP A 60 8.75 -4.62 12.19
C ASP A 60 10.18 -5.14 12.02
N SER A 61 10.73 -5.70 13.09
CA SER A 61 11.99 -6.45 13.04
C SER A 61 13.17 -5.71 12.38
N GLY A 62 13.17 -4.38 12.45
CA GLY A 62 14.24 -3.51 11.93
C GLY A 62 14.06 -3.07 10.47
N GLU A 63 12.95 -3.42 9.82
CA GLU A 63 12.55 -2.89 8.51
C GLU A 63 11.35 -1.97 8.69
N ALA A 64 11.48 -0.75 8.18
CA ALA A 64 10.40 0.23 8.19
C ALA A 64 9.69 0.26 6.85
N TRP A 65 8.38 0.36 6.94
CA TRP A 65 7.44 0.31 5.84
C TRP A 65 6.53 1.51 5.92
N VAL A 66 6.30 2.16 4.78
CA VAL A 66 5.32 3.22 4.63
C VAL A 66 4.10 2.68 3.90
N TYR A 67 2.93 3.19 4.26
CA TYR A 67 1.67 2.74 3.66
C TYR A 67 0.68 3.88 3.49
N ALA A 68 -0.23 3.70 2.54
CA ALA A 68 -1.44 4.48 2.37
C ALA A 68 -2.56 3.55 1.90
N GLU A 69 -3.71 3.55 2.57
CA GLU A 69 -4.78 2.61 2.29
C GLU A 69 -6.19 3.18 2.42
N ARG A 70 -7.12 2.53 1.72
CA ARG A 70 -8.55 2.82 1.73
C ARG A 70 -9.35 1.54 1.86
N THR A 71 -10.31 1.54 2.79
CA THR A 71 -11.26 0.46 2.95
C THR A 71 -12.60 0.81 2.33
N TYR A 72 -13.18 -0.17 1.66
CA TYR A 72 -14.41 -0.03 0.90
C TYR A 72 -15.31 -1.24 1.10
N VAL A 73 -16.61 -1.05 0.86
CA VAL A 73 -17.57 -2.14 0.73
C VAL A 73 -18.28 -1.98 -0.61
N PHE A 74 -18.25 -3.05 -1.42
CA PHE A 74 -18.94 -3.11 -2.69
C PHE A 74 -20.14 -4.07 -2.60
N PRO A 75 -21.35 -3.65 -2.96
CA PRO A 75 -22.54 -4.51 -2.90
C PRO A 75 -22.55 -5.63 -3.96
N GLY A 76 -21.69 -5.56 -4.98
CA GLY A 76 -21.55 -6.61 -5.99
C GLY A 76 -20.50 -7.65 -5.62
N ASP A 77 -19.99 -8.37 -6.62
CA ASP A 77 -19.09 -9.50 -6.41
C ASP A 77 -17.59 -9.12 -6.34
N ARG A 78 -16.81 -10.05 -5.81
CA ARG A 78 -15.35 -9.95 -5.69
C ARG A 78 -14.65 -9.89 -7.05
N THR A 79 -15.20 -10.54 -8.06
CA THR A 79 -14.64 -10.58 -9.43
C THR A 79 -14.71 -9.22 -10.11
N GLU A 80 -15.76 -8.44 -9.86
CA GLU A 80 -15.94 -7.08 -10.37
C GLU A 80 -14.92 -6.11 -9.76
N VAL A 81 -14.69 -6.18 -8.45
CA VAL A 81 -13.63 -5.42 -7.77
C VAL A 81 -12.27 -5.75 -8.39
N THR A 82 -11.98 -7.04 -8.55
CA THR A 82 -10.73 -7.53 -9.15
C THR A 82 -10.55 -7.00 -10.58
N ARG A 83 -11.58 -7.11 -11.41
CA ARG A 83 -11.57 -6.61 -12.79
C ARG A 83 -11.36 -5.09 -12.84
N HIS A 84 -12.05 -4.35 -11.96
CA HIS A 84 -11.93 -2.90 -11.87
C HIS A 84 -10.49 -2.47 -11.57
N TYR A 85 -9.87 -3.04 -10.54
CA TYR A 85 -8.51 -2.63 -10.15
C TYR A 85 -7.44 -3.06 -11.15
N ARG A 86 -7.60 -4.18 -11.86
CA ARG A 86 -6.71 -4.50 -13.00
C ARG A 86 -6.70 -3.40 -14.05
N VAL A 87 -7.86 -2.88 -14.43
CA VAL A 87 -7.98 -1.80 -15.42
C VAL A 87 -7.47 -0.48 -14.86
N ALA A 88 -7.87 -0.13 -13.63
CA ALA A 88 -7.46 1.13 -13.00
C ALA A 88 -5.94 1.21 -12.79
N ALA A 89 -5.34 0.15 -12.24
CA ALA A 89 -3.91 0.09 -11.99
C ALA A 89 -3.13 0.18 -13.32
N GLN A 90 -3.53 -0.56 -14.36
CA GLN A 90 -2.87 -0.48 -15.68
C GLN A 90 -2.96 0.92 -16.30
N ARG A 91 -4.11 1.58 -16.19
CA ARG A 91 -4.30 2.97 -16.65
C ARG A 91 -3.35 3.93 -15.93
N ASP A 92 -3.11 3.69 -14.64
CA ASP A 92 -2.27 4.51 -13.78
C ASP A 92 -0.78 4.10 -13.84
N GLY A 93 -0.40 3.21 -14.76
CA GLY A 93 1.00 2.83 -15.04
C GLY A 93 1.53 1.63 -14.25
N TRP A 94 0.72 1.05 -13.37
CA TRP A 94 1.07 -0.11 -12.56
C TRP A 94 1.11 -1.38 -13.41
N LYS A 95 2.01 -2.30 -13.06
CA LYS A 95 2.18 -3.57 -13.75
C LYS A 95 1.81 -4.71 -12.82
N LEU A 96 0.87 -5.56 -13.24
CA LEU A 96 0.50 -6.74 -12.50
C LEU A 96 1.71 -7.67 -12.37
N SER A 97 2.02 -8.11 -11.15
CA SER A 97 3.12 -9.04 -10.93
C SER A 97 2.89 -10.38 -11.65
N PRO A 98 3.94 -11.02 -12.19
CA PRO A 98 3.91 -12.42 -12.62
C PRO A 98 3.27 -13.37 -11.62
N ASP A 99 3.51 -13.19 -10.32
CA ASP A 99 3.11 -14.15 -9.29
C ASP A 99 1.60 -14.07 -9.00
N SER A 100 1.03 -12.86 -9.04
CA SER A 100 -0.42 -12.63 -8.99
C SER A 100 -1.19 -13.17 -10.21
N ARG A 101 -0.50 -13.61 -11.28
CA ARG A 101 -1.12 -14.28 -12.43
C ARG A 101 -1.26 -15.79 -12.23
N GLN A 102 -0.57 -16.38 -11.25
CA GLN A 102 -0.44 -17.83 -11.08
C GLN A 102 -1.26 -18.41 -9.93
N SER A 103 -1.76 -17.60 -8.98
CA SER A 103 -2.48 -18.13 -7.82
C SER A 103 -3.89 -18.66 -8.22
N PRO A 104 -4.15 -19.98 -8.18
CA PRO A 104 -5.42 -20.58 -8.60
C PRO A 104 -6.48 -20.58 -7.49
N LYS A 105 -6.21 -19.94 -6.33
CA LYS A 105 -7.16 -19.87 -5.22
C LYS A 105 -8.14 -18.72 -5.44
N GLU A 106 -9.07 -18.94 -6.36
CA GLU A 106 -10.17 -18.02 -6.73
C GLU A 106 -11.08 -17.60 -5.56
N GLU A 107 -10.95 -18.20 -4.36
CA GLU A 107 -11.95 -18.03 -3.30
C GLU A 107 -11.48 -17.24 -2.07
N GLN A 108 -10.18 -17.01 -1.86
CA GLN A 108 -9.70 -16.40 -0.61
C GLN A 108 -8.72 -15.22 -0.77
N THR A 109 -8.04 -15.09 -1.90
CA THR A 109 -7.03 -14.04 -2.09
C THR A 109 -7.06 -13.57 -3.53
N ALA A 110 -8.02 -12.72 -3.89
CA ALA A 110 -7.75 -11.81 -5.01
C ALA A 110 -6.82 -10.70 -4.52
N SER A 111 -5.64 -11.05 -3.99
CA SER A 111 -4.54 -10.13 -3.71
C SER A 111 -3.94 -9.74 -5.06
N LEU A 112 -4.49 -8.68 -5.66
CA LEU A 112 -3.88 -8.12 -6.85
C LEU A 112 -2.66 -7.31 -6.40
N CYS A 113 -1.48 -7.83 -6.68
CA CYS A 113 -0.25 -7.12 -6.41
C CYS A 113 0.34 -6.54 -7.70
N PHE A 114 0.61 -5.23 -7.70
CA PHE A 114 1.19 -4.51 -8.82
C PHE A 114 2.45 -3.77 -8.39
N THR A 115 3.43 -3.68 -9.28
CA THR A 115 4.61 -2.83 -9.08
C THR A 115 4.54 -1.60 -9.97
N LEU A 116 5.03 -0.47 -9.46
CA LEU A 116 5.13 0.77 -10.23
C LEU A 116 6.40 0.70 -11.12
N GLY A 117 6.26 0.17 -12.33
CA GLY A 117 7.42 -0.03 -13.21
C GLY A 117 8.18 1.25 -13.59
N LYS A 118 9.46 1.11 -14.01
CA LYS A 118 10.38 2.20 -14.44
C LYS A 118 10.24 3.51 -13.64
N GLY A 119 10.64 3.45 -12.38
CA GLY A 119 10.89 4.63 -11.57
C GLY A 119 10.89 4.34 -10.07
N ASP A 120 10.11 3.34 -9.64
CA ASP A 120 9.90 3.04 -8.24
C ASP A 120 9.62 1.54 -8.04
N ASP A 121 10.71 0.76 -8.06
CA ASP A 121 10.65 -0.68 -7.81
C ASP A 121 10.43 -1.00 -6.32
N ALA A 122 10.25 0.02 -5.46
CA ALA A 122 9.97 -0.13 -4.04
C ALA A 122 8.47 -0.05 -3.73
N THR A 123 7.64 0.41 -4.68
CA THR A 123 6.21 0.62 -4.44
C THR A 123 5.35 -0.50 -4.99
N VAL A 124 4.51 -1.02 -4.10
CA VAL A 124 3.56 -2.07 -4.39
C VAL A 124 2.14 -1.55 -4.16
N LEU A 125 1.22 -1.96 -5.03
CA LEU A 125 -0.22 -1.80 -4.86
C LEU A 125 -0.83 -3.17 -4.62
N ASP A 126 -1.53 -3.31 -3.49
CA ASP A 126 -2.31 -4.47 -3.13
C ASP A 126 -3.80 -4.14 -3.09
N VAL A 127 -4.62 -5.06 -3.61
CA VAL A 127 -6.08 -5.05 -3.42
C VAL A 127 -6.44 -6.39 -2.82
N TYR A 128 -7.07 -6.43 -1.65
CA TYR A 128 -7.43 -7.69 -0.99
C TYR A 128 -8.79 -7.62 -0.30
N PHE A 129 -9.44 -8.77 -0.13
CA PHE A 129 -10.74 -8.86 0.53
C PHE A 129 -10.58 -8.99 2.03
N LEU A 130 -11.37 -8.20 2.77
CA LEU A 130 -11.36 -8.21 4.22
C LEU A 130 -12.21 -9.38 4.73
N THR A 131 -11.67 -10.08 5.71
CA THR A 131 -12.38 -11.07 6.51
C THR A 131 -12.59 -10.53 7.92
N GLU A 132 -13.50 -11.14 8.68
CA GLU A 132 -13.67 -10.80 10.11
C GLU A 132 -12.36 -11.00 10.89
N GLU A 133 -11.62 -12.09 10.59
CA GLU A 133 -10.32 -12.39 11.21
C GLU A 133 -9.28 -11.27 10.98
N ILE A 134 -9.18 -10.73 9.75
CA ILE A 134 -8.27 -9.62 9.46
C ILE A 134 -8.65 -8.40 10.28
N LEU A 135 -9.94 -8.04 10.31
CA LEU A 135 -10.40 -6.85 11.01
C LEU A 135 -10.25 -6.98 12.52
N ASP A 136 -10.51 -8.16 13.08
CA ASP A 136 -10.31 -8.43 14.50
C ASP A 136 -8.83 -8.32 14.89
N ALA A 137 -7.91 -8.81 14.05
CA ALA A 137 -6.46 -8.67 14.27
C ALA A 137 -5.98 -7.21 14.23
N GLU A 138 -6.67 -6.35 13.47
CA GLU A 138 -6.44 -4.90 13.41
C GLU A 138 -7.16 -4.12 14.52
N GLU A 139 -7.86 -4.81 15.45
CA GLU A 139 -8.74 -4.21 16.45
C GLU A 139 -9.84 -3.31 15.85
N ARG A 140 -10.22 -3.59 14.60
CA ARG A 140 -11.29 -2.90 13.86
C ARG A 140 -12.58 -3.72 13.93
N LYS A 141 -13.72 -3.04 13.82
CA LYS A 141 -15.05 -3.68 13.83
C LYS A 141 -15.74 -3.50 12.49
N THR A 142 -16.40 -4.55 12.01
CA THR A 142 -17.27 -4.48 10.84
C THR A 142 -18.49 -3.60 11.13
N GLY A 143 -18.67 -2.58 10.30
CA GLY A 143 -19.93 -1.82 10.23
C GLY A 143 -21.05 -2.63 9.56
N PRO A 144 -22.31 -2.16 9.64
CA PRO A 144 -23.45 -2.84 8.99
C PRO A 144 -23.27 -3.01 7.48
N GLU A 145 -22.47 -2.17 6.83
CA GLU A 145 -22.18 -2.23 5.40
C GLU A 145 -21.59 -3.58 4.99
N PHE A 146 -20.69 -4.15 5.81
CA PHE A 146 -20.04 -5.44 5.55
C PHE A 146 -21.02 -6.62 5.53
N SER A 147 -22.23 -6.48 6.11
CA SER A 147 -23.26 -7.52 6.04
C SER A 147 -23.96 -7.60 4.68
N SER A 148 -23.78 -6.58 3.84
CA SER A 148 -24.54 -6.39 2.59
C SER A 148 -23.67 -6.38 1.33
N GLY A 149 -22.35 -6.58 1.47
CA GLY A 149 -21.42 -6.53 0.35
C GLY A 149 -20.03 -7.07 0.70
N ALA A 150 -19.16 -7.13 -0.30
CA ALA A 150 -17.77 -7.53 -0.15
C ALA A 150 -16.92 -6.36 0.37
N GLY A 151 -16.40 -6.50 1.58
CA GLY A 151 -15.38 -5.61 2.13
C GLY A 151 -14.02 -5.86 1.47
N TYR A 152 -13.35 -4.80 1.05
CA TYR A 152 -12.01 -4.90 0.46
C TYR A 152 -11.15 -3.68 0.82
N ARG A 153 -9.83 -3.87 0.79
CA ARG A 153 -8.85 -2.83 1.02
C ARG A 153 -7.97 -2.65 -0.21
N VAL A 154 -7.63 -1.39 -0.47
CA VAL A 154 -6.64 -0.98 -1.46
C VAL A 154 -5.50 -0.36 -0.67
N ALA A 155 -4.32 -0.95 -0.76
CA ALA A 155 -3.14 -0.51 -0.05
C ALA A 155 -2.03 -0.21 -1.05
N VAL A 156 -1.38 0.93 -0.90
CA VAL A 156 -0.09 1.22 -1.53
C VAL A 156 0.95 1.17 -0.43
N THR A 157 1.99 0.35 -0.61
CA THR A 157 3.05 0.12 0.36
C THR A 157 4.41 0.31 -0.28
N SER A 158 5.40 0.70 0.53
CA SER A 158 6.79 0.78 0.10
C SER A 158 7.72 0.62 1.30
N THR A 159 8.94 0.16 1.06
CA THR A 159 10.01 0.22 2.07
C THR A 159 10.34 1.70 2.36
N ALA A 160 10.57 2.03 3.63
CA ALA A 160 10.84 3.40 4.05
C ALA A 160 12.16 3.94 3.48
N ASP A 161 13.13 3.06 3.24
CA ASP A 161 14.44 3.39 2.67
C ASP A 161 14.45 3.42 1.13
N GLY A 162 13.32 3.12 0.49
CA GLY A 162 13.19 3.05 -0.97
C GLY A 162 13.94 1.88 -1.61
N SER A 163 14.33 0.88 -0.81
CA SER A 163 14.85 -0.38 -1.32
C SER A 163 13.78 -1.13 -2.14
N ALA A 164 14.21 -1.85 -3.17
CA ALA A 164 13.26 -2.54 -4.05
C ALA A 164 12.40 -3.54 -3.26
N ASN A 165 11.10 -3.49 -3.52
CA ASN A 165 10.10 -4.38 -2.95
C ASN A 165 9.36 -5.10 -4.08
N SER A 166 8.95 -6.33 -3.83
CA SER A 166 8.19 -7.11 -4.78
C SER A 166 6.96 -7.72 -4.13
N CYS A 167 5.98 -8.04 -4.95
CA CYS A 167 4.87 -8.91 -4.58
C CYS A 167 5.43 -10.21 -4.00
N SER A 168 5.20 -10.44 -2.70
CA SER A 168 5.54 -11.71 -2.06
C SER A 168 4.40 -12.72 -2.28
N ASP A 169 4.77 -14.00 -2.39
CA ASP A 169 3.88 -15.16 -2.57
C ASP A 169 3.13 -15.52 -1.27
#